data_AF-A0A9E2RZR3-F1
#
_entry.id   AF-A0A9E2RZR3-F1
#
_cell.length_a   1.000
_cell.length_b   1.000
_cell.length_c   1.000
_cell.angle_alpha   90.00
_cell.angle_beta   90.00
_cell.angle_gamma   90.00
#
_symmetry.space_group_name_H-M   'P 1'
#
loop_
_entity.id
_entity.type
_entity.pdbx_description
1 polymer ?
#
loop_
_entity_poly.entity_id
_entity_poly.type
_entity_poly.pdbx_seq_one_letter_code
_entity_poly.pdbx_strand_id
1 'polypeptide(L)' 'MTAAGTAGYGDELAGYGDLGDLGALVTKSLAHFAHEGNPAPRVVAEGADMLNSVGLAGPGIEA' A
#
# COMPACT_ATOMS: atom_id res chain seq x y z
N MET A 1 11.35 5.03 7.12
CA MET A 1 9.91 4.72 7.24
C MET A 1 9.24 4.77 5.87
N THR A 2 8.37 3.81 5.56
CA THR A 2 7.58 3.80 4.31
C THR A 2 6.35 4.71 4.43
N ALA A 3 5.79 5.15 3.31
CA ALA A 3 4.48 5.78 3.28
C ALA A 3 3.38 4.70 3.31
N ALA A 4 2.25 5.00 3.96
CA ALA A 4 1.13 4.06 3.99
C ALA A 4 0.62 3.78 2.57
N GLY A 5 0.42 2.50 2.25
CA GLY A 5 -0.10 2.09 0.94
C GLY A 5 0.93 2.02 -0.18
N THR A 6 2.21 2.31 0.08
CA THR A 6 3.28 2.20 -0.93
C THR A 6 4.18 0.96 -0.75
N ALA A 7 3.99 0.20 0.34
CA ALA A 7 4.83 -0.94 0.70
C ALA A 7 4.03 -2.16 1.19
N GLY A 8 2.73 -2.24 0.87
CA GLY A 8 1.88 -3.36 1.28
C GLY A 8 1.92 -3.63 2.79
N TYR A 9 2.32 -4.84 3.16
CA TYR A 9 2.62 -5.26 4.54
C TYR A 9 4.11 -5.60 4.75
N GLY A 10 4.97 -5.25 3.78
CA GLY A 10 6.40 -5.50 3.82
C GLY A 10 6.84 -6.83 3.20
N ASP A 11 5.92 -7.77 2.97
CA ASP A 11 6.23 -9.09 2.40
C ASP A 11 6.93 -8.98 1.03
N GLU A 12 6.43 -8.11 0.16
CA GLU A 12 7.03 -7.87 -1.16
C GLU A 12 8.39 -7.16 -1.06
N LEU A 13 8.57 -6.31 -0.04
CA LEU A 13 9.78 -5.52 0.14
C LEU A 13 10.90 -6.33 0.83
N ALA A 14 10.55 -7.33 1.65
CA ALA A 14 11.49 -8.22 2.34
C ALA A 14 12.38 -9.03 1.37
N GLY A 15 11.95 -9.19 0.11
CA GLY A 15 12.77 -9.80 -0.94
C GLY A 15 13.92 -8.92 -1.43
N TYR A 16 13.96 -7.64 -1.08
CA TYR A 16 14.93 -6.65 -1.57
C TYR A 16 15.90 -6.13 -0.51
N GLY A 17 15.79 -6.58 0.74
CA GLY A 17 16.68 -6.18 1.85
C GLY A 17 16.11 -6.49 3.23
N ASP A 18 16.89 -6.20 4.27
CA ASP A 18 16.41 -6.29 5.66
C ASP A 18 15.48 -5.11 5.97
N LEU A 19 14.22 -5.42 6.32
CA LEU A 19 13.24 -4.38 6.68
C LEU A 19 13.62 -3.62 7.96
N GLY A 20 14.47 -4.20 8.83
CA GLY A 20 14.99 -3.56 10.03
C GLY A 20 15.75 -2.26 9.74
N ASP A 21 16.39 -2.16 8.56
CA ASP A 21 17.16 -0.98 8.14
C ASP A 21 16.26 0.23 7.82
N LEU A 22 14.95 0.03 7.60
CA LEU A 22 14.00 1.12 7.30
C LEU A 22 13.62 1.96 8.53
N GLY A 23 13.92 1.46 9.73
CA GLY A 23 13.58 2.04 11.04
C GLY A 23 12.09 1.95 11.41
N ALA A 24 11.19 1.92 10.42
CA ALA A 24 9.76 1.64 10.59
C ALA A 24 9.12 1.23 9.26
N LEU A 25 8.12 0.37 9.33
CA LEU A 25 7.24 0.01 8.22
C LEU A 25 5.84 0.55 8.52
N VAL A 26 5.30 1.35 7.60
CA VAL A 26 3.89 1.78 7.63
C VAL A 26 3.15 0.97 6.58
N THR A 27 2.22 0.14 7.02
CA THR A 27 1.43 -0.75 6.16
C THR A 27 0.39 0.04 5.36
N LYS A 28 -0.29 -0.63 4.43
CA LYS A 28 -1.51 -0.04 3.82
C LYS A 28 -2.56 0.26 4.88
N SER A 29 -3.29 1.36 4.69
CA SER A 29 -4.48 1.67 5.48
C SER A 29 -5.56 0.60 5.26
N LEU A 30 -6.24 0.24 6.35
CA LEU A 30 -7.31 -0.76 6.37
C LEU A 30 -8.64 -0.09 6.72
N ALA A 31 -9.69 -0.50 6.01
CA ALA A 31 -11.06 -0.22 6.42
C ALA A 31 -11.48 -1.21 7.51
N HIS A 32 -12.55 -0.90 8.25
CA HIS A 32 -13.11 -1.85 9.22
C HIS A 32 -13.79 -3.06 8.55
N PHE A 33 -14.00 -3.01 7.24
CA PHE A 33 -14.59 -4.06 6.41
C PHE A 33 -13.68 -4.39 5.23
N ALA A 34 -13.84 -5.59 4.65
CA ALA A 34 -13.19 -5.96 3.41
C ALA A 34 -13.67 -5.07 2.26
N HIS A 35 -12.74 -4.47 1.54
CA HIS A 35 -13.05 -3.56 0.44
C HIS A 35 -12.21 -3.88 -0.79
N GLU A 36 -12.85 -4.08 -1.94
CA GLU A 36 -12.14 -4.34 -3.20
C GLU A 36 -11.36 -3.13 -3.72
N GLY A 37 -11.72 -1.93 -3.27
CA GLY A 37 -11.23 -0.64 -3.75
C GLY A 37 -11.94 -0.14 -5.00
N ASN A 38 -11.44 0.97 -5.56
CA ASN A 38 -12.11 1.65 -6.68
C ASN A 38 -11.99 0.86 -8.00
N PRO A 39 -12.86 1.10 -9.00
CA PRO A 39 -12.69 0.51 -10.34
C PRO A 39 -11.35 0.89 -11.00
N ALA A 40 -10.87 0.06 -11.93
CA ALA A 40 -9.72 0.41 -12.76
C ALA A 40 -10.08 1.49 -13.80
N PRO A 41 -9.12 2.32 -14.24
CA PRO A 41 -7.72 2.39 -13.82
C PRO A 41 -7.52 3.07 -12.46
N ARG A 42 -6.63 2.51 -11.62
CA ARG A 42 -6.37 2.99 -10.25
C ARG A 42 -5.12 3.87 -10.13
N VAL A 43 -4.24 3.83 -11.12
CA VAL A 43 -2.96 4.53 -11.10
C VAL A 43 -2.70 5.08 -12.50
N VAL A 44 -2.25 6.33 -12.57
CA VAL A 44 -1.80 6.98 -13.79
C VAL A 44 -0.53 7.77 -13.50
N ALA A 45 0.45 7.68 -14.40
CA ALA A 45 1.66 8.48 -14.34
C ALA A 45 1.42 9.86 -14.97
N GLU A 46 2.00 10.89 -14.38
CA GLU A 46 2.03 12.26 -14.91
C GLU A 46 3.47 12.77 -14.85
N GLY A 47 4.21 12.63 -15.95
CA GLY A 47 5.63 12.97 -15.99
C GLY A 47 6.44 12.14 -14.98
N ALA A 48 7.09 12.83 -14.02
CA ALA A 48 7.83 12.20 -12.93
C ALA A 48 6.96 11.87 -11.70
N ASP A 49 5.68 12.23 -11.75
CA ASP A 49 4.71 12.06 -10.67
C ASP A 49 3.69 10.95 -11.00
N MET A 50 2.81 10.70 -10.05
CA MET A 50 1.77 9.68 -10.15
C MET A 50 0.51 10.10 -9.40
N LEU A 51 -0.65 9.93 -10.02
CA LEU A 51 -1.95 9.97 -9.35
C LEU A 51 -2.45 8.56 -9.09
N ASN A 52 -2.99 8.33 -7.89
CA ASN A 52 -3.62 7.06 -7.54
C ASN A 52 -5.03 7.26 -6.96
N SER A 53 -5.88 6.27 -7.18
CA SER A 53 -7.24 6.15 -6.66
C SER A 53 -7.49 4.68 -6.30
N VAL A 54 -6.69 4.12 -5.39
CA VAL A 54 -6.78 2.69 -5.01
C VAL A 54 -8.06 2.39 -4.22
N GLY A 55 -8.55 3.35 -3.42
CA GLY A 55 -9.79 3.21 -2.64
C GLY A 55 -9.66 2.24 -1.46
N LEU A 56 -8.54 2.26 -0.71
CA LEU A 56 -8.34 1.41 0.48
C LEU A 56 -8.44 -0.12 0.27
N ALA A 57 -8.33 -0.59 -0.98
CA ALA A 57 -8.43 -2.01 -1.38
C ALA A 57 -7.69 -2.98 -0.43
N GLY A 58 -8.40 -3.79 0.35
CA GLY A 58 -7.82 -4.69 1.34
C GLY A 58 -8.85 -5.50 2.12
N PRO A 59 -8.40 -6.42 2.99
CA PRO A 59 -9.28 -7.43 3.59
C PRO A 59 -10.05 -6.93 4.82
N GLY A 60 -9.74 -5.73 5.33
CA GLY A 60 -10.31 -5.19 6.56
C GLY A 60 -9.34 -5.33 7.75
N ILE A 61 -9.72 -4.81 8.92
CA ILE A 61 -8.89 -4.85 10.14
C ILE A 61 -8.93 -6.22 10.82
N GLU A 62 -10.02 -6.98 10.69
CA GLU A 62 -10.20 -8.29 11.36
C GLU A 62 -9.57 -9.48 10.63
N ALA A 63 -9.07 -9.25 9.41
CA ALA A 63 -8.55 -10.29 8.54
C ALA A 63 -7.13 -10.75 8.91
#